data_AF-A0A6U5DDC0-F1
#
_entry.id   AF-A0A6U5DDC0-F1
#
_cell.length_a   1.000
_cell.length_b   1.000
_cell.length_c   1.000
_cell.angle_alpha   90.00
_cell.angle_beta   90.00
_cell.angle_gamma   90.00
#
_symmetry.space_group_name_H-M   'P 1'
#
loop_
_entity.id
_entity.type
_entity.pdbx_description
1 polymer ?
#
loop_
_entity_poly.entity_id
_entity_poly.type
_entity_poly.pdbx_seq_one_letter_code
_entity_poly.pdbx_strand_id
1 'polypeptide(L)'
;MFKSLVLAAALLSSASANIKASSRLGRSLLSSARRLEDADEVDYSYVADYSIKFQGCHHVTQWNADVDEDNDVRLQTVRLARFRLCESNSCSDDKTAGCSSGYGDYIIDLDTFVQSYLQDKQQTQEYNCQAAQENSGCDGDDVDDEDTCMYNYYSAQGLDYCNQDEDDGQFDAQNYEQCAEAEFQNDDDGNRKRKLDEAEEVQYFIGAYCADQGGEVRLGLFF
;
A
#
# COMPACT_ATOMS: atom_id res chain seq x y z
N MET A 1 -16.94 -22.29 -21.93
CA MET A 1 -15.51 -22.01 -21.68
C MET A 1 -15.44 -20.91 -20.66
N PHE A 2 -15.14 -21.25 -19.40
CA PHE A 2 -14.96 -20.28 -18.33
C PHE A 2 -13.61 -19.59 -18.56
N LYS A 3 -13.61 -18.30 -18.91
CA LYS A 3 -12.40 -17.49 -18.83
C LYS A 3 -12.21 -17.18 -17.35
N SER A 4 -11.18 -17.79 -16.75
CA SER A 4 -10.73 -17.46 -15.40
C SER A 4 -10.44 -15.97 -15.30
N LEU A 5 -11.23 -15.25 -14.51
CA LEU A 5 -10.85 -13.96 -13.98
C LEU A 5 -9.81 -14.24 -12.89
N VAL A 6 -8.53 -14.24 -13.27
CA VAL A 6 -7.44 -14.23 -12.30
C VAL A 6 -7.33 -12.78 -11.84
N LEU A 7 -7.98 -12.45 -10.72
CA LEU A 7 -7.69 -11.20 -10.01
C LEU A 7 -6.24 -11.32 -9.54
N ALA A 8 -5.34 -10.58 -10.19
CA ALA A 8 -3.97 -10.49 -9.73
C ALA A 8 -4.00 -9.89 -8.33
N ALA A 9 -3.64 -10.68 -7.32
CA ALA A 9 -3.35 -10.12 -6.00
C ALA A 9 -2.25 -9.08 -6.19
N ALA A 10 -2.58 -7.81 -5.99
CA ALA A 10 -1.58 -6.75 -5.95
C ALA A 10 -0.68 -7.05 -4.76
N LEU A 11 0.48 -7.66 -5.04
CA LEU A 11 1.53 -7.82 -4.05
C LEU A 11 2.06 -6.41 -3.79
N LEU A 12 1.66 -5.82 -2.67
CA LEU A 12 2.42 -4.75 -2.05
C LEU A 12 3.76 -5.36 -1.61
N SER A 13 4.71 -5.44 -2.54
CA SER A 13 6.08 -5.88 -2.29
C SER A 13 6.84 -4.80 -1.51
N SER A 14 6.41 -4.57 -0.26
CA SER A 14 7.05 -3.68 0.70
C SER A 14 8.13 -4.41 1.54
N ALA A 15 8.22 -5.73 1.43
CA ALA A 15 9.00 -6.57 2.34
C ALA A 15 10.54 -6.52 2.13
N SER A 16 11.04 -6.12 0.96
CA SER A 16 12.48 -6.28 0.64
C SER A 16 13.28 -4.99 0.50
N ALA A 17 12.67 -3.84 0.22
CA ALA A 17 13.43 -2.62 -0.05
C ALA A 17 13.78 -1.87 1.25
N ASN A 18 15.05 -1.44 1.39
CA ASN A 18 15.46 -0.52 2.45
C ASN A 18 14.86 0.88 2.20
N ILE A 19 14.07 1.39 3.16
CA ILE A 19 13.47 2.73 3.08
C ILE A 19 14.34 3.68 3.89
N LYS A 20 14.94 4.71 3.30
CA LYS A 20 15.70 5.69 4.09
C LYS A 20 14.79 6.40 5.09
N ALA A 21 15.19 6.52 6.35
CA ALA A 21 14.39 7.22 7.37
C ALA A 21 14.19 8.70 7.03
N SER A 22 15.15 9.30 6.33
CA SER A 22 15.06 10.67 5.81
C SER A 22 14.14 10.84 4.59
N SER A 23 13.70 9.75 3.95
CA SER A 23 12.73 9.77 2.84
C SER A 23 11.33 10.19 3.31
N ARG A 24 10.46 10.55 2.36
CA ARG A 24 9.07 10.94 2.67
C ARG A 24 8.31 9.81 3.36
N LEU A 25 8.32 8.61 2.78
CA LEU A 25 7.79 7.40 3.42
C LEU A 25 8.38 7.18 4.80
N GLY A 26 9.71 7.26 4.93
CA GLY A 26 10.37 7.03 6.22
C GLY A 26 9.91 7.99 7.31
N ARG A 27 9.82 9.29 7.01
CA ARG A 27 9.31 10.30 7.95
C ARG A 27 7.84 10.07 8.29
N SER A 28 7.01 9.71 7.31
CA SER A 28 5.60 9.40 7.52
C SER A 28 5.43 8.23 8.50
N LEU A 29 6.15 7.12 8.26
CA LEU A 29 6.13 5.94 9.15
C LEU A 29 6.62 6.25 10.56
N LEU A 30 7.69 7.05 10.68
CA LEU A 30 8.26 7.43 11.98
C LEU A 30 7.37 8.41 12.75
N SER A 31 6.58 9.23 12.04
CA SER A 31 5.64 10.16 12.67
C SER A 31 4.47 9.47 13.35
N SER A 32 4.06 8.30 12.84
CA SER A 32 2.99 7.48 13.41
C SER A 32 3.50 6.38 14.34
N ALA A 33 4.84 6.19 14.42
CA ALA A 33 5.45 5.23 15.32
C ALA A 33 5.08 5.52 16.77
N ARG A 34 4.71 4.48 17.52
CA ARG A 34 4.36 4.63 18.94
C ARG A 34 5.56 5.19 19.71
N ARG A 35 5.40 6.39 20.28
CA ARG A 35 6.44 7.13 21.02
C ARG A 35 6.13 7.17 22.52
N LEU A 36 7.18 7.35 23.32
CA LEU A 36 7.10 7.53 24.77
C LEU A 36 6.95 9.01 25.19
N GLU A 37 7.08 9.97 24.26
CA GLU A 37 7.14 11.40 24.59
C GLU A 37 6.16 12.23 23.75
N ASP A 38 5.45 13.14 24.42
CA ASP A 38 4.36 13.95 23.88
C ASP A 38 4.83 15.14 23.03
N ALA A 39 4.11 15.33 21.92
CA ALA A 39 3.87 16.54 21.12
C ALA A 39 4.82 17.75 21.27
N ASP A 40 5.90 17.77 20.46
CA ASP A 40 6.48 18.99 19.89
C ASP A 40 7.18 18.63 18.56
N GLU A 41 7.41 19.64 17.70
CA GLU A 41 8.02 19.54 16.36
C GLU A 41 9.17 18.52 16.35
N VAL A 42 8.92 17.38 15.72
CA VAL A 42 9.77 16.20 15.88
C VAL A 42 10.98 16.36 14.99
N ASP A 43 12.13 16.62 15.60
CA ASP A 43 13.40 16.56 14.91
C ASP A 43 13.75 15.10 14.60
N TYR A 44 13.62 14.71 13.33
CA TYR A 44 14.03 13.40 12.82
C TYR A 44 15.51 13.37 12.38
N SER A 45 16.30 14.41 12.68
CA SER A 45 17.73 14.45 12.34
C SER A 45 18.51 13.27 12.95
N TYR A 46 18.14 12.83 14.15
CA TYR A 46 18.79 11.71 14.84
C TYR A 46 18.61 10.37 14.11
N VAL A 47 17.57 10.23 13.28
CA VAL A 47 17.31 9.05 12.45
C VAL A 47 17.70 9.27 10.99
N ALA A 48 18.26 10.42 10.61
CA ALA A 48 18.58 10.74 9.21
C ALA A 48 19.53 9.72 8.56
N ASP A 49 20.46 9.17 9.35
CA ASP A 49 21.43 8.15 8.93
C ASP A 49 20.92 6.72 9.08
N TYR A 50 19.62 6.53 9.33
CA TYR A 50 19.01 5.20 9.45
C TYR A 50 18.18 4.82 8.22
N SER A 51 18.00 3.51 8.05
CA SER A 51 17.15 2.87 7.06
C SER A 51 16.13 1.99 7.79
N ILE A 52 14.89 2.05 7.33
CA ILE A 52 13.73 1.34 7.81
C ILE A 52 13.58 0.05 6.99
N LYS A 53 13.49 -1.08 7.68
CA LYS A 53 13.24 -2.41 7.11
C LYS A 53 11.96 -2.99 7.68
N PHE A 54 10.99 -3.29 6.83
CA PHE A 54 9.80 -4.04 7.25
C PHE A 54 10.21 -5.41 7.82
N GLN A 55 9.75 -5.72 9.03
CA GLN A 55 10.04 -7.00 9.69
C GLN A 55 8.86 -7.96 9.60
N GLY A 56 7.65 -7.43 9.47
CA GLY A 56 6.43 -8.21 9.38
C GLY A 56 5.22 -7.48 9.95
N CYS A 57 4.07 -8.11 9.85
CA CYS A 57 2.81 -7.67 10.44
C CYS A 57 2.24 -8.76 11.35
N HIS A 58 1.39 -8.36 12.30
CA HIS A 58 0.74 -9.28 13.23
C HIS A 58 -0.63 -8.76 13.65
N HIS A 59 -1.52 -9.69 14.01
CA HIS A 59 -2.81 -9.40 14.63
C HIS A 59 -2.72 -9.74 16.12
N VAL A 60 -3.09 -8.81 16.98
CA VAL A 60 -3.10 -9.03 18.43
C VAL A 60 -4.49 -8.70 18.96
N THR A 61 -5.05 -9.58 19.79
CA THR A 61 -6.29 -9.28 20.51
C THR A 61 -5.93 -8.55 21.80
N GLN A 62 -6.44 -7.35 21.99
CA GLN A 62 -6.21 -6.54 23.19
C GLN A 62 -7.53 -6.07 23.78
N TRP A 63 -7.48 -5.65 25.05
CA TRP A 63 -8.62 -5.00 25.68
C TRP A 63 -8.95 -3.71 24.94
N ASN A 64 -10.23 -3.53 24.66
CA ASN A 64 -10.72 -2.26 24.14
C ASN A 64 -10.69 -1.23 25.28
N ALA A 65 -9.95 -0.15 25.08
CA ALA A 65 -9.89 0.94 26.05
C ALA A 65 -11.10 1.88 25.94
N ASP A 66 -11.81 1.83 24.81
CA ASP A 66 -12.93 2.70 24.44
C ASP A 66 -14.27 1.99 24.68
N VAL A 67 -14.34 1.11 25.69
CA VAL A 67 -15.61 0.49 26.11
C VAL A 67 -16.46 1.57 26.78
N ASP A 68 -17.55 1.95 26.12
CA ASP A 68 -18.56 2.87 26.63
C ASP A 68 -19.95 2.21 26.70
N GLU A 69 -20.98 2.98 27.05
CA GLU A 69 -22.35 2.46 27.17
C GLU A 69 -22.94 2.00 25.81
N ASP A 70 -22.39 2.44 24.69
CA ASP A 70 -22.84 2.13 23.33
C ASP A 70 -22.00 1.01 22.67
N ASN A 71 -20.82 0.69 23.22
CA ASN A 71 -19.86 -0.26 22.65
C ASN A 71 -19.31 -1.28 23.68
N ASP A 72 -20.05 -2.37 23.93
CA ASP A 72 -19.68 -3.44 24.88
C ASP A 72 -18.60 -4.42 24.33
N VAL A 73 -17.92 -4.08 23.23
CA VAL A 73 -16.86 -4.91 22.67
C VAL A 73 -15.60 -4.76 23.53
N ARG A 74 -15.43 -5.68 24.49
CA ARG A 74 -14.32 -5.69 25.45
C ARG A 74 -12.97 -6.10 24.87
N LEU A 75 -12.98 -6.84 23.77
CA LEU A 75 -11.78 -7.34 23.10
C LEU A 75 -11.80 -6.86 21.66
N GLN A 76 -10.76 -6.14 21.26
CA GLN A 76 -10.56 -5.66 19.90
C GLN A 76 -9.33 -6.31 19.27
N THR A 77 -9.40 -6.62 17.97
CA THR A 77 -8.25 -7.06 17.19
C THR A 77 -7.51 -5.85 16.65
N VAL A 78 -6.27 -5.66 17.07
CA VAL A 78 -5.39 -4.63 16.55
C VAL A 78 -4.42 -5.23 15.55
N ARG A 79 -4.29 -4.55 14.42
CA ARG A 79 -3.43 -4.94 13.29
C ARG A 79 -2.18 -4.09 13.34
N LEU A 80 -1.03 -4.72 13.46
CA LEU A 80 0.24 -4.04 13.68
C LEU A 80 1.22 -4.36 12.55
N ALA A 81 1.96 -3.35 12.11
CA ALA A 81 3.13 -3.47 11.27
C ALA A 81 4.39 -3.18 12.10
N ARG A 82 5.38 -4.06 12.02
CA ARG A 82 6.67 -3.93 12.69
C ARG A 82 7.75 -3.59 11.67
N PHE A 83 8.56 -2.59 11.99
CA PHE A 83 9.74 -2.25 11.22
C PHE A 83 10.96 -2.06 12.12
N ARG A 84 12.14 -2.20 11.51
CA ARG A 84 13.42 -2.06 12.16
C ARG A 84 14.18 -0.89 11.56
N LEU A 85 14.65 0.01 12.42
CA LEU A 85 15.61 1.05 12.06
C LEU A 85 17.02 0.49 12.20
N CYS A 86 17.77 0.53 11.11
CA CYS A 86 19.17 0.11 11.00
C CYS A 86 20.03 1.29 10.58
N GLU A 87 21.26 1.39 11.07
CA GLU A 87 22.20 2.38 10.51
C GLU A 87 22.39 2.12 9.01
N SER A 88 22.25 3.15 8.19
CA SER A 88 22.20 3.02 6.72
C SER A 88 23.46 2.36 6.15
N ASN A 89 24.62 2.58 6.76
CA ASN A 89 25.89 1.98 6.32
C ASN A 89 26.00 0.48 6.63
N SER A 90 25.09 -0.06 7.46
CA SER A 90 25.09 -1.48 7.86
C SER A 90 23.77 -2.19 7.51
N CYS A 91 22.83 -1.50 6.88
CA CYS A 91 21.54 -2.05 6.50
C CYS A 91 21.65 -2.83 5.19
N SER A 92 21.59 -4.16 5.27
CA SER A 92 21.68 -5.04 4.11
C SER A 92 20.30 -5.24 3.47
N ASP A 93 20.19 -4.98 2.17
CA ASP A 93 18.97 -5.29 1.40
C ASP A 93 18.67 -6.80 1.39
N ASP A 94 19.71 -7.62 1.30
CA ASP A 94 19.64 -9.09 1.20
C ASP A 94 19.17 -9.78 2.50
N LYS A 95 19.22 -9.06 3.63
CA LYS A 95 18.78 -9.59 4.93
C LYS A 95 17.38 -9.09 5.24
N THR A 96 16.47 -10.01 5.56
CA THR A 96 15.12 -9.68 6.03
C THR A 96 15.14 -8.73 7.23
N ALA A 97 16.12 -8.89 8.13
CA ALA A 97 16.30 -8.01 9.29
C ALA A 97 17.04 -6.69 9.01
N GLY A 98 17.66 -6.52 7.83
CA GLY A 98 18.56 -5.40 7.52
C GLY A 98 19.90 -5.49 8.27
N CYS A 99 19.86 -5.41 9.60
CA CYS A 99 21.02 -5.38 10.49
C CYS A 99 20.79 -6.23 11.76
N SER A 100 21.88 -6.61 12.44
CA SER A 100 21.87 -7.49 13.62
C SER A 100 22.28 -6.82 14.92
N SER A 101 22.71 -5.55 14.88
CA SER A 101 23.11 -4.74 16.04
C SER A 101 22.86 -3.26 15.75
N GLY A 102 22.80 -2.42 16.79
CA GLY A 102 22.60 -0.97 16.60
C GLY A 102 21.22 -0.62 16.02
N TYR A 103 20.22 -1.46 16.29
CA TYR A 103 18.88 -1.31 15.72
C TYR A 103 17.82 -0.98 16.77
N GLY A 104 16.77 -0.30 16.32
CA GLY A 104 15.53 -0.12 17.07
C GLY A 104 14.36 -0.78 16.34
N ASP A 105 13.51 -1.51 17.06
CA ASP A 105 12.27 -2.05 16.53
C ASP A 105 11.10 -1.12 16.89
N TYR A 106 10.25 -0.85 15.90
CA TYR A 106 9.12 0.07 16.01
C TYR A 106 7.86 -0.61 15.49
N ILE A 107 6.73 -0.14 15.99
CA ILE A 107 5.42 -0.70 15.69
C ILE A 107 4.47 0.46 15.39
N ILE A 108 3.68 0.29 14.34
CA ILE A 108 2.56 1.15 13.95
C ILE A 108 1.34 0.31 13.62
N ASP A 109 0.19 0.97 13.50
CA ASP A 109 -1.01 0.35 12.97
C ASP A 109 -0.80 -0.05 11.51
N LEU A 110 -1.30 -1.24 11.15
CA LEU A 110 -1.14 -1.79 9.80
C LEU A 110 -1.79 -0.88 8.75
N ASP A 111 -2.95 -0.31 9.06
CA ASP A 111 -3.65 0.61 8.17
C ASP A 111 -2.81 1.84 7.87
N THR A 112 -2.17 2.42 8.89
CA THR A 112 -1.24 3.54 8.73
C THR A 112 -0.04 3.15 7.87
N PHE A 113 0.52 1.94 8.05
CA PHE A 113 1.60 1.46 7.20
C PHE A 113 1.20 1.38 5.73
N VAL A 114 0.03 0.77 5.45
CA VAL A 114 -0.48 0.58 4.09
C VAL A 114 -0.78 1.92 3.43
N GLN A 115 -1.45 2.82 4.14
CA GLN A 115 -1.75 4.17 3.67
C GLN A 115 -0.48 4.95 3.32
N SER A 116 0.49 5.03 4.25
CA SER A 116 1.76 5.71 3.99
C SER A 116 2.50 5.13 2.80
N TYR A 117 2.47 3.80 2.64
CA TYR A 117 3.12 3.12 1.52
C TYR A 117 2.44 3.40 0.18
N LEU A 118 1.11 3.26 0.12
CA LEU A 118 0.35 3.50 -1.11
C LEU A 118 0.43 4.96 -1.55
N GLN A 119 0.34 5.89 -0.60
CA GLN A 119 0.52 7.31 -0.86
C GLN A 119 1.91 7.63 -1.43
N ASP A 120 2.99 7.08 -0.87
CA ASP A 120 4.35 7.28 -1.37
C ASP A 120 4.54 6.65 -2.76
N LYS A 121 3.91 5.49 -3.01
CA LYS A 121 3.93 4.83 -4.32
C LYS A 121 3.25 5.66 -5.40
N GLN A 122 2.04 6.14 -5.15
CA GLN A 122 1.29 6.97 -6.09
C GLN A 122 2.08 8.24 -6.44
N GLN A 123 2.61 8.95 -5.44
CA GLN A 123 3.39 10.16 -5.69
C GLN A 123 4.71 9.90 -6.42
N THR A 124 5.36 8.76 -6.13
CA THR A 124 6.55 8.36 -6.88
C THR A 124 6.21 8.06 -8.34
N GLN A 125 5.06 7.41 -8.59
CA GLN A 125 4.56 7.16 -9.93
C GLN A 125 4.27 8.47 -10.66
N GLU A 126 3.49 9.37 -10.07
CA GLU A 126 3.19 10.71 -10.62
C GLU A 126 4.47 11.49 -10.95
N TYR A 127 5.43 11.52 -10.03
CA TYR A 127 6.72 12.18 -10.25
C TYR A 127 7.49 11.56 -11.42
N ASN A 128 7.54 10.23 -11.50
CA ASN A 128 8.20 9.54 -12.60
C ASN A 128 7.49 9.81 -13.94
N CYS A 129 6.16 9.87 -13.95
CA CYS A 129 5.39 10.20 -15.15
C CYS A 129 5.67 11.62 -15.63
N GLN A 130 5.70 12.61 -14.71
CA GLN A 130 6.04 14.00 -15.02
C GLN A 130 7.47 14.11 -15.55
N ALA A 131 8.44 13.51 -14.86
CA ALA A 131 9.84 13.52 -15.30
C ALA A 131 10.03 12.83 -16.66
N ALA A 132 9.29 11.76 -16.92
CA ALA A 132 9.29 11.07 -18.20
C ALA A 132 8.65 11.90 -19.31
N GLN A 133 7.58 12.64 -19.03
CA GLN A 133 6.95 13.56 -19.97
C GLN A 133 7.93 14.67 -20.37
N GLU A 134 8.60 15.31 -19.40
CA GLU A 134 9.61 16.36 -19.65
C GLU A 134 10.81 15.86 -20.48
N ASN A 135 11.16 14.58 -20.36
CA ASN A 135 12.34 13.98 -21.01
C ASN A 135 11.99 13.09 -22.23
N SER A 136 10.71 12.97 -22.59
CA SER A 136 10.23 12.10 -23.66
C SER A 136 10.67 12.59 -25.05
N GLY A 137 10.81 13.90 -25.22
CA GLY A 137 11.00 14.53 -26.52
C GLY A 137 9.78 14.41 -27.44
N CYS A 138 8.62 14.04 -26.91
CA CYS A 138 7.37 13.90 -27.65
C CYS A 138 6.57 15.21 -27.79
N ASP A 139 7.05 16.31 -27.19
CA ASP A 139 6.42 17.64 -27.19
C ASP A 139 7.03 18.55 -28.28
N GLY A 140 7.13 18.05 -29.52
CA GLY A 140 7.80 18.74 -30.63
C GLY A 140 6.94 18.86 -31.87
N ASP A 141 7.07 19.96 -32.61
CA ASP A 141 6.34 20.24 -33.87
C ASP A 141 6.55 19.18 -34.98
N ASP A 142 7.54 18.29 -34.82
CA ASP A 142 7.90 17.21 -35.75
C ASP A 142 7.30 15.84 -35.37
N VAL A 143 6.44 15.77 -34.34
CA VAL A 143 5.83 14.53 -33.88
C VAL A 143 4.42 14.38 -34.50
N ASP A 144 4.24 13.40 -35.38
CA ASP A 144 2.97 13.18 -36.09
C ASP A 144 1.83 12.72 -35.15
N ASP A 145 2.17 12.08 -34.02
CA ASP A 145 1.25 11.54 -33.03
C ASP A 145 1.91 11.53 -31.64
N GLU A 146 1.63 12.56 -30.86
CA GLU A 146 2.17 12.77 -29.50
C GLU A 146 1.77 11.62 -28.55
N ASP A 147 0.54 11.11 -28.67
CA ASP A 147 0.02 10.04 -27.83
C ASP A 147 0.75 8.71 -28.10
N THR A 148 0.92 8.36 -29.37
CA THR A 148 1.70 7.17 -29.76
C THR A 148 3.17 7.30 -29.36
N CYS A 149 3.75 8.50 -29.44
CA CYS A 149 5.12 8.76 -29.00
C CYS A 149 5.26 8.51 -27.48
N MET A 150 4.37 9.12 -26.69
CA MET A 150 4.35 8.98 -25.23
C MET A 150 4.13 7.54 -24.78
N TYR A 151 3.18 6.85 -25.42
CA TYR A 151 2.91 5.45 -25.14
C TYR A 151 4.16 4.58 -25.28
N ASN A 152 4.86 4.72 -26.41
CA ASN A 152 6.09 3.96 -26.69
C ASN A 152 7.22 4.32 -25.73
N TYR A 153 7.35 5.59 -25.35
CA TYR A 153 8.37 6.04 -24.40
C TYR A 153 8.14 5.44 -23.01
N TYR A 154 6.91 5.53 -22.50
CA TYR A 154 6.57 4.95 -21.20
C TYR A 154 6.78 3.43 -21.19
N SER A 155 6.34 2.72 -22.23
CA SER A 155 6.55 1.27 -22.30
C SER A 155 8.04 0.89 -22.37
N ALA A 156 8.85 1.67 -23.09
CA ALA A 156 10.30 1.47 -23.13
C ALA A 156 10.98 1.71 -21.76
N GLN A 157 10.42 2.58 -20.91
CA GLN A 157 10.92 2.87 -19.56
C GLN A 157 10.27 2.01 -18.47
N GLY A 158 9.35 1.11 -18.81
CA GLY A 158 8.57 0.32 -17.83
C GLY A 158 7.63 1.19 -16.99
N LEU A 159 7.18 2.30 -17.55
CA LEU A 159 6.27 3.28 -16.97
C LEU A 159 4.85 3.10 -17.52
N ASP A 160 4.45 1.88 -17.85
CA ASP A 160 3.13 1.58 -18.43
C ASP A 160 1.95 2.08 -17.56
N TYR A 161 2.20 2.32 -16.26
CA TYR A 161 1.24 2.92 -15.35
C TYR A 161 0.96 4.40 -15.61
N CYS A 162 1.81 5.12 -16.36
CA CYS A 162 1.57 6.52 -16.75
C CYS A 162 0.59 6.66 -17.91
N ASN A 163 0.29 5.57 -18.62
CA ASN A 163 -0.62 5.53 -19.77
C ASN A 163 -2.06 5.14 -19.37
N GLN A 164 -2.35 4.99 -18.09
CA GLN A 164 -3.66 4.54 -17.64
C GLN A 164 -4.60 5.74 -17.51
N ASP A 165 -5.65 5.76 -18.33
CA ASP A 165 -6.73 6.72 -18.21
C ASP A 165 -7.41 6.58 -16.84
N GLU A 166 -7.53 7.69 -16.11
CA GLU A 166 -8.09 7.74 -14.74
C GLU A 166 -9.57 7.28 -14.65
N ASP A 167 -10.23 7.01 -15.78
CA ASP A 167 -11.69 6.78 -15.90
C ASP A 167 -12.10 5.31 -16.11
N ASP A 168 -11.15 4.38 -16.26
CA ASP A 168 -11.44 2.98 -16.61
C ASP A 168 -11.68 2.06 -15.39
N GLY A 169 -12.48 2.50 -14.41
CA GLY A 169 -12.99 1.64 -13.32
C GLY A 169 -11.92 0.75 -12.63
N GLN A 170 -10.67 1.20 -12.64
CA GLN A 170 -9.52 0.35 -12.35
C GLN A 170 -9.39 0.18 -10.84
N PHE A 171 -8.92 -0.99 -10.42
CA PHE A 171 -8.74 -1.32 -9.01
C PHE A 171 -7.74 -0.34 -8.36
N ASP A 172 -8.27 0.63 -7.62
CA ASP A 172 -7.48 1.53 -6.79
C ASP A 172 -7.30 0.91 -5.40
N ALA A 173 -6.08 0.48 -5.11
CA ALA A 173 -5.72 -0.10 -3.82
C ALA A 173 -5.94 0.87 -2.64
N GLN A 174 -5.94 2.19 -2.89
CA GLN A 174 -6.15 3.21 -1.85
C GLN A 174 -7.57 3.15 -1.27
N ASN A 175 -8.56 2.85 -2.11
CA ASN A 175 -9.95 2.71 -1.68
C ASN A 175 -10.19 1.52 -0.74
N TYR A 176 -9.26 0.58 -0.69
CA TYR A 176 -9.34 -0.63 0.12
C TYR A 176 -8.24 -0.70 1.19
N GLU A 177 -7.60 0.43 1.50
CA GLU A 177 -6.67 0.58 2.64
C GLU A 177 -7.33 0.16 3.94
N GLN A 178 -8.49 0.75 4.20
CA GLN A 178 -9.42 0.35 5.23
C GLN A 178 -10.40 -0.62 4.59
N CYS A 179 -10.69 -1.73 5.26
CA CYS A 179 -11.58 -2.76 4.75
C CYS A 179 -12.87 -2.12 4.20
N ALA A 180 -13.05 -2.15 2.88
CA ALA A 180 -14.13 -1.46 2.18
C ALA A 180 -14.93 -2.44 1.33
N GLU A 181 -16.22 -2.17 1.19
CA GLU A 181 -17.12 -2.98 0.38
C GLU A 181 -16.69 -2.93 -1.09
N ALA A 182 -16.61 -4.11 -1.71
CA ALA A 182 -16.25 -4.25 -3.10
C ALA A 182 -17.52 -4.33 -3.95
N GLU A 183 -17.76 -3.28 -4.75
CA GLU A 183 -18.82 -3.29 -5.73
C GLU A 183 -18.37 -4.03 -6.99
N PHE A 184 -18.84 -5.26 -7.15
CA PHE A 184 -18.69 -5.97 -8.42
C PHE A 184 -19.85 -5.56 -9.33
N GLN A 185 -19.59 -4.63 -10.26
CA GLN A 185 -20.53 -4.34 -11.33
C GLN A 185 -20.78 -5.62 -12.12
N ASN A 186 -22.00 -6.15 -11.96
CA ASN A 186 -22.53 -7.07 -12.95
C ASN A 186 -22.90 -6.20 -14.15
N ASP A 187 -22.01 -6.16 -15.15
CA ASP A 187 -22.33 -5.68 -16.49
C ASP A 187 -23.49 -6.53 -17.03
N ASP A 188 -24.71 -6.07 -16.75
CA ASP A 188 -25.93 -6.71 -17.17
C ASP A 188 -26.20 -6.31 -18.63
N ASP A 189 -25.39 -6.90 -19.51
CA ASP A 189 -25.67 -7.04 -20.94
C ASP A 189 -26.90 -7.96 -21.11
N GLY A 190 -28.07 -7.41 -20.78
CA GLY A 190 -29.39 -7.72 -21.34
C GLY A 190 -29.93 -9.16 -21.31
N ASN A 191 -29.23 -10.18 -20.82
CA ASN A 191 -29.74 -11.55 -20.94
C ASN A 191 -29.09 -12.57 -20.00
N ARG A 192 -29.41 -12.53 -18.71
CA ARG A 192 -29.79 -13.71 -17.89
C ARG A 192 -30.16 -13.27 -16.47
N LYS A 193 -31.43 -12.90 -16.30
CA LYS A 193 -32.13 -13.10 -15.03
C LYS A 193 -32.10 -14.59 -14.67
N ARG A 194 -31.06 -15.02 -13.96
CA ARG A 194 -31.26 -16.00 -12.89
C ARG A 194 -31.47 -15.21 -11.62
N LYS A 195 -32.71 -14.76 -11.49
CA LYS A 195 -33.31 -14.38 -10.22
C LYS A 195 -33.12 -15.59 -9.30
N LEU A 196 -32.08 -15.56 -8.48
CA LEU A 196 -31.96 -16.45 -7.33
C LEU A 196 -32.92 -15.86 -6.30
N ASP A 197 -34.04 -16.54 -6.15
CA ASP A 197 -35.02 -16.28 -5.12
C ASP A 197 -34.33 -16.28 -3.74
N GLU A 198 -34.52 -15.22 -2.96
CA GLU A 198 -34.31 -15.17 -1.49
C GLU A 198 -32.98 -15.76 -0.96
N ALA A 199 -31.86 -15.53 -1.64
CA ALA A 199 -30.53 -15.74 -1.06
C ALA A 199 -29.98 -14.37 -0.65
N GLU A 200 -29.58 -14.22 0.62
CA GLU A 200 -28.92 -13.03 1.15
C GLU A 200 -27.87 -12.52 0.15
N GLU A 201 -27.93 -11.24 -0.20
CA GLU A 201 -26.89 -10.59 -0.98
C GLU A 201 -25.58 -10.71 -0.19
N VAL A 202 -24.66 -11.56 -0.65
CA VAL A 202 -23.35 -11.71 -0.03
C VAL A 202 -22.56 -10.44 -0.32
N GLN A 203 -22.35 -9.64 0.73
CA GLN A 203 -21.50 -8.46 0.69
C GLN A 203 -20.04 -8.91 0.65
N TYR A 204 -19.26 -8.33 -0.26
CA TYR A 204 -17.84 -8.61 -0.34
C TYR A 204 -17.06 -7.41 0.15
N PHE A 205 -15.97 -7.66 0.86
CA PHE A 205 -15.08 -6.61 1.34
C PHE A 205 -13.66 -6.88 0.85
N ILE A 206 -12.93 -5.84 0.47
CA ILE A 206 -11.50 -5.91 0.19
C ILE A 206 -10.76 -5.10 1.23
N GLY A 207 -9.69 -5.67 1.77
CA GLY A 207 -8.90 -5.00 2.80
C GLY A 207 -7.50 -5.56 2.94
N ALA A 208 -6.61 -4.74 3.50
CA ALA A 208 -5.26 -5.17 3.83
C ALA A 208 -5.25 -6.18 4.98
N TYR A 209 -4.51 -7.27 4.78
CA TYR A 209 -4.28 -8.29 5.79
C TYR A 209 -2.84 -8.79 5.77
N CYS A 210 -2.44 -9.36 6.89
CA CYS A 210 -1.13 -9.96 7.04
C CYS A 210 -1.13 -11.41 6.54
N ALA A 211 -0.18 -11.78 5.67
CA ALA A 211 -0.06 -13.17 5.23
C ALA A 211 0.30 -14.12 6.39
N ASP A 212 0.08 -15.42 6.19
CA ASP A 212 0.18 -16.45 7.25
C ASP A 212 1.53 -16.47 8.00
N GLN A 213 2.62 -16.09 7.33
CA GLN A 213 3.97 -16.05 7.91
C GLN A 213 4.35 -14.68 8.47
N GLY A 214 3.47 -13.69 8.40
CA GLY A 214 3.71 -12.33 8.89
C GLY A 214 4.63 -11.48 8.02
N GLY A 215 5.33 -12.07 7.04
CA GLY A 215 6.41 -11.40 6.31
C GLY A 215 5.98 -10.45 5.20
N GLU A 216 4.69 -10.36 4.90
CA GLU A 216 4.15 -9.54 3.82
C GLU A 216 2.71 -9.09 4.11
N VAL A 217 2.33 -7.94 3.56
CA VAL A 217 0.97 -7.41 3.60
C VAL A 217 0.34 -7.61 2.22
N ARG A 218 -0.91 -8.09 2.20
CA ARG A 218 -1.67 -8.36 0.97
C ARG A 218 -3.06 -7.77 1.05
N LEU A 219 -3.68 -7.51 -0.09
CA LEU A 219 -5.11 -7.24 -0.17
C LEU A 219 -5.86 -8.56 -0.33
N GLY A 220 -6.85 -8.79 0.54
CA GLY A 220 -7.69 -9.99 0.54
C GLY A 220 -9.13 -9.66 0.24
N LEU A 221 -9.88 -10.64 -0.27
CA LEU A 221 -11.33 -10.60 -0.45
C LEU A 221 -12.01 -11.36 0.69
N PHE A 222 -12.98 -10.73 1.33
CA PHE A 222 -13.73 -11.21 2.48
C PHE A 222 -15.24 -11.19 2.16
N PHE A 223 -16.03 -12.00 2.84
CA PHE A 223 -17.49 -12.14 2.68
C PHE A 223 -18.16 -12.42 4.03
#